data_AF-A0A4Q2U0N3-F1
#
_entry.id   AF-A0A4Q2U0N3-F1
#
_cell.length_a   1.000
_cell.length_b   1.000
_cell.length_c   1.000
_cell.angle_alpha   90.00
_cell.angle_beta   90.00
_cell.angle_gamma   90.00
#
_symmetry.space_group_name_H-M   'P 1'
#
loop_
_entity.id
_entity.type
_entity.pdbx_description
1 polymer ?
#
loop_
_entity_poly.entity_id
_entity_poly.type
_entity_poly.pdbx_seq_one_letter_code
_entity_poly.pdbx_strand_id
1 'polypeptide(L)'
;MGAAIPPSALPRIGALLRMMASPVDGEALNATRALGRTLQGAGVDWHALADAVEHPIPPPMPLRRPRRAMPDQGHIKWTPSYRHEVRVTLEHGLSRLNLTSWERQFVTDIIARLRDPHGRLTFRQAEIVDRLVAKIGGRR
;
A
#
# COMPACT_ATOMS: atom_id res chain seq x y z
N MET A 1 35.01 -17.36 1.73
CA MET A 1 33.54 -17.29 1.81
C MET A 1 33.22 -16.28 2.90
N GLY A 2 32.88 -15.04 2.54
CA GLY A 2 32.58 -13.99 3.53
C GLY A 2 31.40 -14.41 4.40
N ALA A 3 31.59 -14.43 5.71
CA ALA A 3 30.54 -14.77 6.65
C ALA A 3 29.43 -13.70 6.56
N ALA A 4 28.24 -14.11 6.13
CA ALA A 4 27.11 -13.20 6.02
C ALA A 4 26.68 -12.73 7.43
N ILE A 5 26.59 -11.42 7.63
CA ILE A 5 26.10 -10.84 8.88
C ILE A 5 24.68 -11.36 9.13
N PRO A 6 24.40 -11.97 10.29
CA PRO A 6 23.08 -12.53 10.54
C PRO A 6 22.03 -11.42 10.58
N PRO A 7 20.85 -11.63 9.95
CA PRO A 7 19.83 -10.59 9.81
C PRO A 7 19.28 -10.11 11.16
N SER A 8 19.33 -10.95 12.20
CA SER A 8 18.94 -10.60 13.56
C SER A 8 19.86 -9.57 14.23
N ALA A 9 21.12 -9.48 13.81
CA ALA A 9 22.09 -8.53 14.35
C ALA A 9 22.02 -7.14 13.68
N LEU A 10 21.44 -7.04 12.47
CA LEU A 10 21.41 -5.81 11.67
C LEU A 10 20.78 -4.60 12.37
N PRO A 11 19.63 -4.71 13.09
CA PRO A 11 19.05 -3.55 13.75
C PRO A 11 19.95 -3.00 14.85
N ARG A 12 20.61 -3.89 15.60
CA ARG A 12 21.52 -3.52 16.69
C ARG A 12 22.81 -2.92 16.16
N ILE A 13 23.38 -3.50 15.09
CA ILE A 13 24.54 -2.97 14.38
C ILE A 13 24.24 -1.55 13.87
N GLY A 14 23.09 -1.36 13.21
CA GLY A 14 22.69 -0.03 12.71
C GLY A 14 22.50 1.02 13.81
N ALA A 15 22.00 0.64 14.99
CA ALA A 15 21.91 1.53 16.13
C ALA A 15 23.29 1.95 16.66
N LEU A 16 24.21 0.99 16.80
CA LEU A 16 25.58 1.26 17.28
C LEU A 16 26.38 2.10 16.27
N LEU A 17 26.23 1.85 14.97
CA LEU A 17 26.86 2.65 13.91
C LEU A 17 26.45 4.12 14.00
N ARG A 18 25.16 4.41 14.27
CA ARG A 18 24.70 5.79 14.48
C ARG A 18 25.26 6.40 15.77
N MET A 19 25.40 5.61 16.83
CA MET A 19 25.94 6.08 18.11
C MET A 19 27.44 6.44 18.02
N MET A 20 28.18 5.84 17.08
CA MET A 20 29.57 6.25 16.81
C MET A 20 29.67 7.68 16.27
N ALA A 21 28.60 8.25 15.71
CA ALA A 21 28.54 9.64 15.27
C ALA A 21 28.18 10.62 16.40
N SER A 22 28.10 10.15 17.66
CA SER A 22 27.87 11.01 18.82
C SER A 22 29.03 12.01 18.97
N PRO A 23 28.76 13.28 19.32
CA PRO A 23 29.81 14.28 19.61
C PRO A 23 30.55 14.01 20.93
N VAL A 24 30.09 13.02 21.71
CA VAL A 24 30.72 12.62 22.97
C VAL A 24 31.67 11.46 22.71
N ASP A 25 32.98 11.72 22.77
CA ASP A 25 34.03 10.72 22.49
C ASP A 25 33.86 9.42 23.30
N GLY A 26 33.44 9.54 24.57
CA GLY A 26 33.17 8.38 25.42
C GLY A 26 32.03 7.51 24.91
N GLU A 27 30.97 8.11 24.38
CA GLU A 27 29.85 7.37 23.77
C GLU A 27 30.26 6.74 22.45
N ALA A 28 30.99 7.47 21.61
CA ALA A 28 31.49 6.95 20.34
C ALA A 28 32.44 5.75 20.55
N LEU A 29 33.38 5.85 21.49
CA LEU A 29 34.30 4.76 21.82
C LEU A 29 33.55 3.55 22.42
N ASN A 30 32.57 3.80 23.29
CA ASN A 30 31.73 2.75 23.84
C ASN A 30 30.89 2.06 22.76
N ALA A 31 30.37 2.82 21.78
CA ALA A 31 29.65 2.30 20.63
C ALA A 31 30.54 1.38 19.80
N THR A 32 31.76 1.80 19.48
CA THR A 32 32.75 1.01 18.73
C THR A 32 33.06 -0.31 19.44
N ARG A 33 33.34 -0.26 20.76
CA ARG A 33 33.59 -1.48 21.56
C ARG A 33 32.37 -2.40 21.62
N ALA A 34 31.18 -1.83 21.78
CA ALA A 34 29.93 -2.60 21.79
C ALA A 34 29.63 -3.23 20.42
N LEU A 35 29.97 -2.55 19.33
CA LEU A 35 29.82 -3.07 17.97
C LEU A 35 30.76 -4.25 17.74
N GLY A 36 32.03 -4.14 18.14
CA GLY A 36 32.98 -5.25 18.09
C GLY A 36 32.48 -6.50 18.83
N ARG A 37 31.94 -6.35 20.05
CA ARG A 37 31.32 -7.47 20.80
C ARG A 37 30.08 -8.04 20.11
N THR A 38 29.27 -7.19 19.48
CA THR A 38 28.06 -7.61 18.77
C THR A 38 28.41 -8.42 17.53
N LEU A 39 29.44 -8.00 16.79
CA LEU A 39 29.97 -8.73 15.64
C LEU A 39 30.53 -10.09 16.07
N GLN A 40 31.38 -10.13 17.11
CA GLN A 40 31.92 -11.37 17.65
C GLN A 40 30.83 -12.33 18.12
N GLY A 41 29.81 -11.83 18.82
CA GLY A 41 28.66 -12.63 19.23
C GLY A 41 27.82 -13.16 18.06
N ALA A 42 27.92 -12.53 16.89
CA ALA A 42 27.32 -12.96 15.64
C ALA A 42 28.24 -13.85 14.79
N GLY A 43 29.45 -14.18 15.27
CA GLY A 43 30.43 -14.99 14.54
C GLY A 43 31.10 -14.27 13.37
N VAL A 44 31.05 -12.93 13.35
CA VAL A 44 31.64 -12.08 12.31
C VAL A 44 32.61 -11.08 12.91
N ASP A 45 33.43 -10.45 12.08
CA ASP A 45 34.41 -9.44 12.51
C ASP A 45 34.26 -8.12 11.74
N TRP A 46 35.16 -7.18 12.01
CA TRP A 46 35.19 -5.88 11.35
C TRP A 46 35.48 -5.97 9.84
N HIS A 47 36.25 -6.97 9.41
CA HIS A 47 36.55 -7.19 8.00
C HIS A 47 35.30 -7.67 7.25
N ALA A 48 34.54 -8.60 7.83
CA ALA A 48 33.27 -9.04 7.28
C ALA A 48 32.24 -7.90 7.20
N LEU A 49 32.24 -6.98 8.18
CA LEU A 49 31.42 -5.78 8.12
C LEU A 49 31.85 -4.83 6.98
N ALA A 50 33.16 -4.60 6.83
CA ALA A 50 33.70 -3.78 5.74
C ALA A 50 33.35 -4.39 4.37
N ASP A 51 33.57 -5.68 4.19
CA ASP A 51 33.22 -6.42 2.98
C ASP A 51 31.74 -6.27 2.63
N ALA A 52 30.85 -6.36 3.61
CA ALA A 52 29.40 -6.22 3.40
C ALA A 52 28.98 -4.79 2.97
N VAL A 53 29.74 -3.76 3.38
CA VAL A 53 29.49 -2.37 2.99
C VAL A 53 30.07 -2.06 1.62
N GLU A 54 31.26 -2.56 1.32
CA GLU A 54 31.96 -2.35 0.04
C GLU A 54 31.34 -3.17 -1.10
N HIS A 55 30.86 -4.37 -0.79
CA HIS A 55 30.29 -5.31 -1.75
C HIS A 55 28.84 -5.64 -1.39
N PRO A 56 27.91 -4.66 -1.46
CA PRO A 56 26.52 -4.91 -1.14
C PRO A 56 25.96 -5.93 -2.14
N ILE A 57 25.42 -7.03 -1.62
CA ILE A 57 24.73 -8.02 -2.44
C ILE A 57 23.59 -7.28 -3.14
N PRO A 58 23.51 -7.34 -4.49
CA PRO A 58 22.42 -6.67 -5.20
C PRO A 58 21.09 -7.19 -4.65
N PRO A 59 20.12 -6.30 -4.36
CA PRO A 59 18.84 -6.74 -3.85
C PRO A 59 18.29 -7.81 -4.79
N PRO A 60 17.71 -8.91 -4.26
CA PRO A 60 17.08 -9.90 -5.10
C PRO A 60 16.10 -9.15 -5.99
N MET A 61 16.27 -9.31 -7.31
CA MET A 61 15.40 -8.69 -8.31
C MET A 61 13.97 -8.87 -7.81
N PRO A 62 13.19 -7.79 -7.63
CA PRO A 62 11.87 -7.92 -7.04
C PRO A 62 11.13 -8.94 -7.89
N LEU A 63 10.78 -10.08 -7.27
CA LEU A 63 9.78 -10.98 -7.83
C LEU A 63 8.63 -10.05 -8.19
N ARG A 64 8.36 -9.92 -9.50
CA ARG A 64 7.26 -9.10 -9.98
C ARG A 64 6.07 -9.50 -9.13
N ARG A 65 5.65 -8.64 -8.19
CA ARG A 65 4.36 -8.83 -7.52
C ARG A 65 3.40 -9.11 -8.67
N PRO A 66 2.59 -10.20 -8.63
CA PRO A 66 1.57 -10.38 -9.64
C PRO A 66 0.86 -9.04 -9.71
N ARG A 67 1.03 -8.37 -10.86
CA ARG A 67 0.47 -7.06 -11.13
C ARG A 67 -0.98 -7.25 -10.77
N ARG A 68 -1.48 -6.59 -9.70
CA ARG A 68 -2.90 -6.69 -9.30
C ARG A 68 -3.65 -6.61 -10.60
N ALA A 69 -4.33 -7.71 -10.97
CA ALA A 69 -4.99 -7.81 -12.26
C ALA A 69 -5.75 -6.51 -12.43
N MET A 70 -5.32 -5.70 -13.40
CA MET A 70 -5.93 -4.42 -13.68
C MET A 70 -7.39 -4.79 -13.97
N PRO A 71 -8.38 -4.37 -13.15
CA PRO A 71 -9.74 -4.75 -13.42
C PRO A 71 -10.08 -4.19 -14.80
N ASP A 72 -10.42 -5.12 -15.67
CA ASP A 72 -10.85 -4.99 -17.06
C ASP A 72 -11.17 -3.53 -17.46
N GLN A 73 -10.29 -2.92 -18.25
CA GLN A 73 -10.42 -1.53 -18.71
C GLN A 73 -11.45 -1.39 -19.82
N GLY A 74 -12.66 -1.89 -19.58
CA GLY A 74 -13.81 -1.53 -20.38
C GLY A 74 -14.68 -0.52 -19.66
N HIS A 75 -15.11 0.49 -20.41
CA HIS A 75 -16.09 1.47 -19.96
C HIS A 75 -17.44 1.13 -20.55
N ILE A 76 -18.48 1.07 -19.73
CA ILE A 76 -19.83 0.95 -20.25
C ILE A 76 -20.30 2.33 -20.70
N LYS A 77 -20.76 2.40 -21.95
CA LYS A 77 -21.50 3.57 -22.45
C LYS A 77 -22.98 3.38 -22.14
N TRP A 78 -23.43 3.89 -20.99
CA TRP A 78 -24.85 4.03 -20.72
C TRP A 78 -25.47 5.12 -21.58
N THR A 79 -26.72 4.89 -22.02
CA THR A 79 -27.52 5.93 -22.69
C THR A 79 -27.79 7.09 -21.71
N PRO A 80 -27.95 8.33 -22.20
CA PRO A 80 -28.24 9.49 -21.36
C PRO A 80 -29.48 9.28 -20.47
N SER A 81 -30.51 8.62 -20.99
CA SER A 81 -31.74 8.30 -20.25
C SER A 81 -31.50 7.33 -19.09
N TYR A 82 -30.72 6.26 -19.32
CA TYR A 82 -30.39 5.30 -18.27
C TYR A 82 -29.51 5.93 -17.18
N ARG A 83 -28.55 6.79 -17.57
CA ARG A 83 -27.75 7.57 -16.61
C ARG A 83 -28.62 8.43 -15.69
N HIS A 84 -29.63 9.09 -16.26
CA HIS A 84 -30.55 9.94 -15.51
C HIS A 84 -31.40 9.12 -14.52
N GLU A 85 -31.97 8.01 -14.98
CA GLU A 85 -32.80 7.11 -14.18
C GLU A 85 -32.03 6.50 -12.99
N VAL A 86 -30.82 6.00 -13.25
CA VAL A 86 -29.93 5.45 -12.22
C VAL A 86 -29.55 6.54 -11.20
N ARG A 87 -29.22 7.75 -11.66
CA ARG A 87 -28.88 8.86 -10.77
C ARG A 87 -30.03 9.20 -9.84
N VAL A 88 -31.25 9.37 -10.36
CA VAL A 88 -32.44 9.69 -9.55
C VAL A 88 -32.71 8.58 -8.52
N THR A 89 -32.55 7.32 -8.93
CA THR A 89 -32.74 6.16 -8.03
C THR A 89 -31.70 6.14 -6.91
N LEU A 90 -30.43 6.43 -7.21
CA LEU A 90 -29.36 6.53 -6.22
C LEU A 90 -29.54 7.72 -5.27
N GLU A 91 -29.96 8.88 -5.79
CA GLU A 91 -30.29 10.08 -4.99
C GLU A 91 -31.44 9.78 -4.01
N HIS A 92 -32.48 9.06 -4.45
CA HIS A 92 -33.55 8.59 -3.56
C HIS A 92 -33.07 7.54 -2.54
N GLY A 93 -32.16 6.65 -2.94
CA GLY A 93 -31.58 5.62 -2.08
C GLY A 93 -30.73 6.18 -0.93
N LEU A 94 -29.97 7.26 -1.17
CA LEU A 94 -29.18 7.96 -0.14
C LEU A 94 -30.04 8.47 1.03
N SER A 95 -31.28 8.87 0.74
CA SER A 95 -32.22 9.41 1.74
C SER A 95 -33.08 8.33 2.41
N ARG A 96 -33.28 7.17 1.75
CA ARG A 96 -34.20 6.11 2.21
C ARG A 96 -33.51 4.88 2.82
N LEU A 97 -32.21 4.69 2.62
CA LEU A 97 -31.50 3.49 3.08
C LEU A 97 -30.47 3.79 4.18
N ASN A 98 -30.33 2.85 5.13
CA ASN A 98 -29.15 2.75 6.00
C ASN A 98 -27.98 2.15 5.19
N LEU A 99 -27.35 3.00 4.40
CA LEU A 99 -26.10 2.68 3.70
C LEU A 99 -24.94 2.72 4.69
N THR A 100 -24.02 1.77 4.54
CA THR A 100 -22.71 1.84 5.22
C THR A 100 -21.95 3.11 4.80
N SER A 101 -21.00 3.57 5.62
CA SER A 101 -20.18 4.74 5.29
C SER A 101 -19.48 4.62 3.94
N TRP A 102 -19.06 3.40 3.59
CA TRP A 102 -18.47 3.11 2.29
C TRP A 102 -19.49 3.20 1.14
N GLU A 103 -20.68 2.59 1.27
CA GLU A 103 -21.73 2.68 0.25
C GLU A 103 -22.18 4.14 0.04
N ARG A 104 -22.28 4.94 1.11
CA ARG A 104 -22.63 6.37 1.01
C ARG A 104 -21.58 7.17 0.25
N GLN A 105 -20.30 6.93 0.53
CA GLN A 105 -19.21 7.57 -0.21
C GLN A 105 -19.21 7.13 -1.68
N PHE A 106 -19.36 5.83 -1.93
CA PHE A 106 -19.41 5.27 -3.27
C PHE A 106 -20.57 5.86 -4.09
N VAL A 107 -21.78 5.93 -3.52
CA VAL A 107 -22.95 6.49 -4.21
C VAL A 107 -22.76 7.98 -4.52
N THR A 108 -22.21 8.75 -3.58
CA THR A 108 -21.88 10.17 -3.80
C THR A 108 -20.91 10.35 -4.97
N ASP A 109 -19.84 9.56 -5.00
CA ASP A 109 -18.84 9.60 -6.08
C ASP A 109 -19.44 9.21 -7.44
N ILE A 110 -20.35 8.22 -7.46
CA ILE A 110 -21.01 7.78 -8.69
C ILE A 110 -22.00 8.83 -9.19
N ILE A 111 -22.78 9.48 -8.31
CA ILE A 111 -23.70 10.57 -8.70
C ILE A 111 -22.91 11.73 -9.31
N ALA A 112 -21.77 12.10 -8.71
CA ALA A 112 -20.89 13.13 -9.25
C ALA A 112 -20.38 12.76 -10.65
N ARG A 113 -19.98 11.50 -10.87
CA ARG A 113 -19.54 11.00 -12.18
C ARG A 113 -20.69 10.89 -13.20
N LEU A 114 -21.91 10.62 -12.77
CA LEU A 114 -23.09 10.56 -13.64
C LEU A 114 -23.58 11.95 -14.07
N ARG A 115 -23.26 13.00 -13.30
CA ARG A 115 -23.50 14.39 -13.70
C ARG A 115 -22.56 14.86 -14.80
N ASP A 116 -21.36 14.30 -14.87
CA ASP A 116 -20.42 14.56 -15.96
C ASP A 116 -20.83 13.77 -17.24
N PRO A 117 -21.13 14.45 -18.36
CA PRO A 117 -21.40 13.80 -19.64
C PRO A 117 -20.27 12.87 -20.10
N HIS A 118 -19.02 13.20 -19.72
CA HIS A 118 -17.83 12.43 -20.04
C HIS A 118 -17.45 11.43 -18.94
N GLY A 119 -18.17 11.41 -17.82
CA GLY A 119 -17.93 10.49 -16.72
C GLY A 119 -18.03 9.05 -17.19
N ARG A 120 -16.93 8.32 -17.07
CA ARG A 120 -16.86 6.90 -17.45
C ARG A 120 -16.94 6.03 -16.21
N LEU A 121 -17.81 5.04 -16.26
CA LEU A 121 -17.94 4.01 -15.23
C LEU A 121 -17.25 2.75 -15.72
N THR A 122 -16.51 2.08 -14.84
CA THR A 122 -15.97 0.75 -15.13
C THR A 122 -17.08 -0.28 -15.10
N PHE A 123 -16.91 -1.42 -15.78
CA PHE A 123 -17.83 -2.56 -15.71
C PHE A 123 -18.21 -2.92 -14.27
N ARG A 124 -17.21 -2.98 -13.38
CA ARG A 124 -17.42 -3.30 -11.98
C ARG A 124 -18.22 -2.22 -11.23
N GLN A 125 -18.01 -0.94 -11.56
CA GLN A 125 -18.78 0.13 -10.95
C GLN A 125 -20.24 0.06 -11.39
N ALA A 126 -20.51 -0.20 -12.66
CA ALA A 126 -21.86 -0.40 -13.16
C ALA A 126 -22.55 -1.59 -12.49
N GLU A 127 -21.87 -2.72 -12.32
CA GLU A 127 -22.46 -3.89 -11.64
C GLU A 127 -22.81 -3.58 -10.18
N ILE A 128 -21.95 -2.85 -9.45
CA ILE A 128 -22.26 -2.43 -8.08
C ILE A 128 -23.46 -1.47 -8.09
N VAL A 129 -23.53 -0.57 -9.06
CA VAL A 129 -24.67 0.36 -9.20
C VAL A 129 -25.95 -0.40 -9.52
N ASP A 130 -25.95 -1.37 -10.42
CA ASP A 130 -27.13 -2.19 -10.75
C ASP A 130 -27.60 -2.98 -9.53
N ARG A 131 -26.67 -3.53 -8.73
CA ARG A 131 -27.00 -4.19 -7.45
C ARG A 131 -27.63 -3.21 -6.45
N LEU A 132 -27.13 -1.98 -6.37
CA LEU A 132 -27.69 -0.94 -5.49
C LEU A 132 -29.07 -0.48 -5.98
N VAL A 133 -29.25 -0.27 -7.27
CA VAL A 133 -30.54 0.07 -7.90
C VAL A 133 -31.55 -1.05 -7.67
N ALA A 134 -31.17 -2.31 -7.85
CA ALA A 134 -32.02 -3.47 -7.54
C ALA A 134 -32.38 -3.55 -6.05
N LYS A 135 -31.43 -3.27 -5.15
CA LYS A 135 -31.66 -3.21 -3.69
C LYS A 135 -32.62 -2.08 -3.30
N ILE A 136 -32.60 -0.96 -4.04
CA ILE A 136 -33.49 0.19 -3.83
C ILE A 136 -34.89 -0.09 -4.42
N GLY A 137 -34.97 -0.66 -5.63
CA GLY A 137 -36.22 -0.91 -6.34
C GLY A 137 -36.97 -2.17 -5.90
N GLY A 138 -36.27 -3.20 -5.42
CA GLY A 138 -36.84 -4.49 -5.00
C GLY A 138 -37.38 -4.52 -3.57
N ARG A 139 -37.30 -3.42 -2.82
CA ARG A 139 -37.80 -3.32 -1.44
C ARG A 139 -39.23 -2.75 -1.39
N ARG A 140 -40.09 -3.27 -2.26
CA ARG A 140 -41.51 -2.91 -2.36
C ARG A 140 -42.34 -3.72 -1.37
#